data_AF-A0A920ED99-F1
#
_entry.id   AF-A0A920ED99-F1
#
_cell.length_a   1.000
_cell.length_b   1.000
_cell.length_c   1.000
_cell.angle_alpha   90.00
_cell.angle_beta   90.00
_cell.angle_gamma   90.00
#
_symmetry.space_group_name_H-M   'P 1'
#
loop_
_entity.id
_entity.type
_entity.pdbx_description
1 polymer ?
#
loop_
_entity_poly.entity_id
_entity_poly.type
_entity_poly.pdbx_seq_one_letter_code
_entity_poly.pdbx_strand_id
1 'polypeptide(L)'
;MALMEEMVHGLRSLGTLGRISVFTVKPWLPMGDRSEEETVDSQRFDQGSTLLKYKELFQLRSERLDPNSPLKWITSRDSSVIAFTRGDILCAINVGGQSEKLMLGKEMSYIKFSVGDAVFSDGILELGLASAAIIMSGV
;
A
#
# COMPACT_ATOMS: atom_id res chain seq x y z
N MET A 1 -52.51 4.12 -17.15
CA MET A 1 -51.92 2.76 -17.12
C MET A 1 -50.96 2.53 -18.29
N ALA A 2 -50.18 3.55 -18.68
CA ALA A 2 -49.14 3.46 -19.73
C ALA A 2 -47.84 4.14 -19.28
N LEU A 3 -47.92 5.15 -18.39
CA LEU A 3 -46.75 5.80 -17.78
C LEU A 3 -45.99 4.92 -16.76
N MET A 4 -46.59 3.86 -16.22
CA MET A 4 -45.95 3.02 -15.19
C MET A 4 -45.13 1.87 -15.80
N GLU A 5 -45.37 1.52 -17.07
CA GLU A 5 -44.64 0.47 -17.79
C GLU A 5 -43.33 1.00 -18.40
N GLU A 6 -43.30 2.24 -18.91
CA GLU A 6 -42.05 2.83 -19.45
C GLU A 6 -40.99 3.08 -18.37
N MET A 7 -41.41 3.37 -17.14
CA MET A 7 -40.48 3.53 -16.01
C MET A 7 -39.83 2.20 -15.59
N VAL A 8 -40.51 1.07 -15.81
CA VAL A 8 -39.99 -0.27 -15.50
C VAL A 8 -39.05 -0.80 -16.60
N HIS A 9 -39.20 -0.33 -17.85
CA HIS A 9 -38.27 -0.67 -18.93
C HIS A 9 -36.98 0.17 -18.94
N GLY A 10 -37.01 1.43 -18.48
CA GLY A 10 -35.80 2.24 -18.31
C GLY A 10 -34.86 1.74 -17.20
N LEU A 11 -35.41 1.06 -16.19
CA LEU A 11 -34.67 0.52 -15.04
C LEU A 11 -34.06 -0.87 -15.27
N ARG A 12 -34.41 -1.56 -16.37
CA ARG A 12 -33.91 -2.93 -16.68
C ARG A 12 -32.64 -2.97 -17.54
N SER A 13 -32.11 -1.81 -17.95
CA SER A 13 -30.79 -1.70 -18.61
C SER A 13 -29.62 -1.57 -17.62
N LEU A 14 -29.87 -1.40 -16.33
CA LEU A 14 -28.86 -1.23 -15.29
C LEU A 14 -28.72 -2.53 -14.49
N GLY A 15 -28.15 -3.54 -15.15
CA GLY A 15 -27.94 -4.83 -14.53
C GLY A 15 -26.66 -5.49 -15.03
N THR A 16 -25.50 -5.04 -14.53
CA THR A 16 -24.41 -5.96 -14.18
C THR A 16 -23.48 -5.31 -13.14
N LEU A 17 -23.72 -5.68 -11.88
CA LEU A 17 -22.81 -5.85 -10.73
C LEU A 17 -21.55 -4.96 -10.58
N GLY A 18 -21.46 -4.26 -9.44
CA GLY A 18 -20.17 -3.91 -8.82
C GLY A 18 -19.60 -2.51 -9.07
N ARG A 19 -20.36 -1.57 -9.62
CA ARG A 19 -19.87 -0.20 -9.92
C ARG A 19 -20.36 0.81 -8.88
N ILE A 20 -19.44 1.44 -8.17
CA ILE A 20 -19.74 2.53 -7.22
C ILE A 20 -20.10 3.79 -8.01
N SER A 21 -21.27 4.36 -7.70
CA SER A 21 -21.60 5.74 -8.10
C SER A 21 -21.52 6.65 -6.89
N VAL A 22 -20.63 7.65 -6.93
CA VAL A 22 -20.47 8.69 -5.90
C VAL A 22 -21.44 9.86 -6.13
N PHE A 23 -22.23 9.82 -7.20
CA PHE A 23 -23.05 10.92 -7.67
C PHE A 23 -24.47 10.46 -7.95
N THR A 24 -25.44 11.34 -7.68
CA THR A 24 -26.85 11.19 -8.06
C THR A 24 -27.12 11.62 -9.50
N VAL A 25 -26.11 12.21 -10.16
CA VAL A 25 -26.13 12.65 -11.57
C VAL A 25 -24.88 12.17 -12.30
N LYS A 26 -24.89 12.21 -13.63
CA LYS A 26 -23.73 11.81 -14.45
C LYS A 26 -22.51 12.68 -14.11
N PRO A 27 -21.36 12.10 -13.69
CA PRO A 27 -20.18 12.88 -13.35
C PRO A 27 -19.53 13.50 -14.59
N TRP A 28 -18.82 14.61 -14.39
CA TRP A 28 -18.08 15.30 -15.45
C TRP A 28 -16.91 14.46 -16.00
N LEU A 29 -16.38 13.53 -15.19
CA LEU A 29 -15.39 12.53 -15.57
C LEU A 29 -15.92 11.14 -15.20
N PRO A 30 -15.97 10.18 -16.15
CA PRO A 30 -16.34 8.81 -15.84
C PRO A 30 -15.43 8.21 -14.76
N MET A 31 -16.00 7.50 -13.79
CA MET A 31 -15.27 6.95 -12.64
C MET A 31 -14.36 5.76 -12.98
N GLY A 32 -14.43 5.24 -14.22
CA GLY A 32 -13.71 4.06 -14.67
C GLY A 32 -14.30 2.75 -14.10
N ASP A 33 -13.54 1.67 -14.23
CA ASP A 33 -13.91 0.33 -13.77
C ASP A 33 -13.47 0.07 -12.32
N ARG A 34 -13.75 1.03 -11.43
CA ARG A 34 -13.44 0.90 -10.00
C ARG A 34 -14.44 -0.01 -9.30
N SER A 35 -13.92 -0.85 -8.41
CA SER A 35 -14.73 -1.78 -7.60
C SER A 35 -15.03 -1.22 -6.21
N GLU A 36 -16.10 -1.71 -5.56
CA GLU A 36 -16.56 -1.26 -4.24
C GLU A 36 -15.47 -1.27 -3.16
N GLU A 37 -14.60 -2.26 -3.23
CA GLU A 37 -13.47 -2.49 -2.33
C GLU A 37 -12.38 -1.40 -2.43
N GLU A 38 -12.36 -0.65 -3.53
CA GLU A 38 -11.42 0.46 -3.75
C GLU A 38 -11.89 1.78 -3.15
N THR A 39 -13.09 1.82 -2.55
CA THR A 39 -13.60 3.04 -1.89
C THR A 39 -12.99 3.31 -0.53
N VAL A 40 -12.99 4.60 -0.17
CA VAL A 40 -12.71 5.03 1.20
C VAL A 40 -13.65 4.37 2.22
N ASP A 41 -14.94 4.26 1.89
CA ASP A 41 -15.93 3.67 2.78
C ASP A 41 -15.66 2.19 3.09
N SER A 42 -15.21 1.43 2.10
CA SER A 42 -14.81 0.03 2.30
C SER A 42 -13.48 -0.05 3.06
N GLN A 43 -12.46 0.70 2.63
CA GLN A 43 -11.12 0.59 3.21
C GLN A 43 -10.99 1.15 4.63
N ARG A 44 -11.83 2.11 5.06
CA ARG A 44 -11.67 2.77 6.37
C ARG A 44 -11.76 1.84 7.57
N PHE A 45 -12.40 0.67 7.42
CA PHE A 45 -12.56 -0.31 8.48
C PHE A 45 -11.69 -1.56 8.30
N ASP A 46 -11.07 -1.72 7.13
CA ASP A 46 -10.16 -2.83 6.84
C ASP A 46 -8.74 -2.50 7.30
N GLN A 47 -8.25 -3.22 8.32
CA GLN A 47 -6.91 -3.10 8.89
C GLN A 47 -5.79 -3.47 7.90
N GLY A 48 -6.10 -4.28 6.89
CA GLY A 48 -5.19 -4.62 5.80
C GLY A 48 -5.18 -3.60 4.66
N SER A 49 -6.08 -2.62 4.67
CA SER A 49 -6.28 -1.73 3.53
C SER A 49 -5.09 -0.83 3.26
N THR A 50 -4.91 -0.52 1.98
CA THR A 50 -3.94 0.48 1.53
C THR A 50 -4.14 1.82 2.25
N LEU A 51 -5.38 2.26 2.43
CA LEU A 51 -5.69 3.50 3.16
C LEU A 51 -5.09 3.52 4.58
N LEU A 52 -5.29 2.47 5.37
CA LEU A 52 -4.74 2.43 6.74
C LEU A 52 -3.22 2.28 6.73
N LYS A 53 -2.65 1.54 5.77
CA LYS A 53 -1.19 1.44 5.59
C LYS A 53 -0.53 2.78 5.28
N TYR A 54 -1.15 3.61 4.43
CA TYR A 54 -0.65 4.97 4.18
C TYR A 54 -0.74 5.87 5.43
N LYS A 55 -1.81 5.74 6.22
CA LYS A 55 -1.92 6.48 7.50
C LYS A 55 -0.83 6.08 8.49
N GLU A 56 -0.57 4.78 8.65
CA GLU A 56 0.54 4.26 9.48
C GLU A 56 1.89 4.82 9.01
N LEU A 57 2.15 4.87 7.70
CA LEU A 57 3.38 5.43 7.14
C LEU A 57 3.52 6.94 7.39
N PHE A 58 2.45 7.72 7.26
CA PHE A 58 2.49 9.15 7.55
C PHE A 58 2.73 9.43 9.03
N GLN A 59 2.12 8.63 9.90
CA GLN A 59 2.39 8.71 11.34
C GLN A 59 3.86 8.40 11.64
N LEU A 60 4.38 7.29 11.12
CA LEU A 60 5.79 6.92 11.29
C LEU A 60 6.74 8.00 10.77
N ARG A 61 6.43 8.58 9.61
CA ARG A 61 7.19 9.71 9.05
C ARG A 61 7.21 10.89 10.01
N SER A 62 6.06 11.27 10.57
CA SER A 62 5.98 12.41 11.48
C SER A 62 6.72 12.20 12.79
N GLU A 63 6.76 10.95 13.29
CA GLU A 63 7.34 10.62 14.59
C GLU A 63 8.84 10.35 14.54
N ARG A 64 9.35 9.75 13.44
CA ARG A 64 10.70 9.17 13.39
C ARG A 64 11.60 9.74 12.31
N LEU A 65 11.05 10.28 11.22
CA LEU A 65 11.89 10.71 10.11
C LEU A 65 12.57 12.04 10.46
N ASP A 66 13.88 12.02 10.69
CA ASP A 66 14.68 13.23 10.66
C ASP A 66 14.92 13.69 9.20
N PRO A 67 14.36 14.84 8.77
CA PRO A 67 14.55 15.33 7.41
C PRO A 67 16.00 15.70 7.09
N ASN A 68 16.83 15.98 8.10
CA ASN A 68 18.22 16.40 7.93
C ASN A 68 19.21 15.22 7.87
N SER A 69 18.80 14.05 8.35
CA SER A 69 19.62 12.84 8.29
C SER A 69 19.94 12.46 6.83
N PRO A 70 21.19 12.11 6.50
CA PRO A 70 21.57 11.77 5.13
C PRO A 70 20.94 10.44 4.71
N LEU A 71 20.60 10.34 3.42
CA LEU A 71 20.20 9.08 2.79
C LEU A 71 21.46 8.28 2.41
N LYS A 72 21.51 7.01 2.79
CA LYS A 72 22.60 6.07 2.43
C LYS A 72 22.02 4.86 1.72
N TRP A 73 22.44 4.61 0.49
CA TRP A 73 22.02 3.44 -0.28
C TRP A 73 22.65 2.16 0.28
N ILE A 74 21.87 1.08 0.35
CA ILE A 74 22.31 -0.26 0.78
C ILE A 74 22.46 -1.17 -0.43
N THR A 75 21.50 -1.14 -1.36
CA THR A 75 21.54 -1.94 -2.59
C THR A 75 22.11 -1.16 -3.77
N SER A 76 22.65 -1.91 -4.73
CA SER A 76 23.08 -1.37 -6.03
C SER A 76 21.89 -1.09 -6.95
N ARG A 77 22.11 -0.31 -8.00
CA ARG A 77 21.06 0.14 -8.93
C ARG A 77 20.41 -1.01 -9.72
N ASP A 78 21.13 -2.10 -9.93
CA ASP A 78 20.69 -3.30 -10.64
C ASP A 78 19.97 -4.31 -9.74
N SER A 79 19.85 -4.04 -8.44
CA SER A 79 19.11 -4.90 -7.52
C SER A 79 17.60 -4.80 -7.75
N SER A 80 16.92 -5.95 -7.62
CA SER A 80 15.46 -6.07 -7.51
C SER A 80 14.91 -5.51 -6.19
N VAL A 81 15.76 -5.28 -5.20
CA VAL A 81 15.41 -4.65 -3.92
C VAL A 81 15.97 -3.24 -3.89
N ILE A 82 15.09 -2.26 -3.68
CA ILE A 82 15.48 -0.87 -3.41
C ILE A 82 15.61 -0.72 -1.89
N ALA A 83 16.83 -0.58 -1.38
CA ALA A 83 17.06 -0.40 0.05
C ALA A 83 18.01 0.76 0.37
N PHE A 84 17.65 1.52 1.40
CA PHE A 84 18.44 2.63 1.91
C PHE A 84 18.18 2.86 3.40
N THR A 85 19.13 3.53 4.06
CA THR A 85 18.96 4.03 5.42
C THR A 85 18.87 5.55 5.45
N ARG A 86 18.21 6.06 6.49
CA ARG A 86 18.18 7.47 6.86
C ARG A 86 17.96 7.56 8.38
N GLY A 87 19.00 7.98 9.11
CA GLY A 87 18.97 7.93 10.57
C GLY A 87 18.89 6.48 11.07
N ASP A 88 17.93 6.22 11.96
CA ASP A 88 17.63 4.90 12.54
C ASP A 88 16.66 4.05 11.70
N ILE A 89 16.26 4.55 10.52
CA ILE A 89 15.30 3.91 9.62
C ILE A 89 16.04 3.24 8.46
N LEU A 90 15.73 1.96 8.21
CA LEU A 90 16.00 1.26 6.96
C LEU A 90 14.69 1.03 6.21
N CYS A 91 14.62 1.46 4.95
CA CYS A 91 13.52 1.16 4.05
C CYS A 91 14.01 0.16 3.00
N ALA A 92 13.26 -0.92 2.80
CA ALA A 92 13.53 -1.92 1.76
C ALA A 92 12.24 -2.29 1.03
N ILE A 93 12.29 -2.30 -0.30
CA ILE A 93 11.15 -2.54 -1.18
C ILE A 93 11.59 -3.52 -2.25
N ASN A 94 10.91 -4.67 -2.36
CA ASN A 94 11.12 -5.61 -3.45
C ASN A 94 10.25 -5.22 -4.65
N VAL A 95 10.90 -4.74 -5.71
CA VAL A 95 10.26 -4.40 -6.99
C VAL A 95 10.48 -5.50 -8.04
N GLY A 96 11.17 -6.57 -7.67
CA GLY A 96 11.42 -7.74 -8.50
C GLY A 96 10.22 -8.69 -8.59
N GLY A 97 10.35 -9.66 -9.49
CA GLY A 97 9.34 -10.69 -9.73
C GLY A 97 9.47 -11.95 -8.86
N GLN A 98 10.39 -11.98 -7.90
CA GLN A 98 10.71 -13.14 -7.06
C GLN A 98 10.98 -12.69 -5.63
N SER A 99 10.96 -13.63 -4.67
CA SER A 99 11.38 -13.34 -3.30
C SER A 99 12.88 -13.08 -3.21
N GLU A 100 13.26 -12.12 -2.38
CA GLU A 100 14.63 -11.64 -2.25
C GLU A 100 15.09 -11.65 -0.79
N LYS A 101 16.40 -11.77 -0.59
CA LYS A 101 17.01 -11.69 0.74
C LYS A 101 18.00 -10.54 0.81
N LEU A 102 17.86 -9.72 1.83
CA LEU A 102 18.75 -8.62 2.11
C LEU A 102 19.49 -8.88 3.42
N MET A 103 20.82 -8.99 3.34
CA MET A 103 21.68 -9.10 4.52
C MET A 103 21.83 -7.72 5.16
N LEU A 104 21.44 -7.60 6.43
CA LEU A 104 21.48 -6.36 7.19
C LEU A 104 22.51 -6.46 8.32
N GLY A 105 23.07 -5.31 8.70
CA GLY A 105 23.95 -5.22 9.87
C GLY A 105 23.18 -5.44 11.19
N LYS A 106 23.92 -5.80 12.24
CA LYS A 106 23.37 -6.07 13.59
C LYS A 106 22.70 -4.85 14.26
N GLU A 107 22.86 -3.66 13.69
CA GLU A 107 22.24 -2.42 14.19
C GLU A 107 20.71 -2.44 14.03
N MET A 108 20.20 -3.15 13.02
CA MET A 108 18.79 -3.25 12.70
C MET A 108 18.14 -4.39 13.48
N SER A 109 17.00 -4.14 14.14
CA SER A 109 16.49 -5.06 15.17
C SER A 109 15.07 -5.58 14.92
N TYR A 110 14.14 -4.77 14.42
CA TYR A 110 12.75 -5.22 14.21
C TYR A 110 12.05 -4.50 13.07
N ILE A 111 11.10 -5.20 12.43
CA ILE A 111 10.19 -4.63 11.43
C ILE A 111 9.20 -3.71 12.16
N LYS A 112 9.23 -2.42 11.86
CA LYS A 112 8.27 -1.43 12.37
C LYS A 112 7.02 -1.34 11.51
N PHE A 113 7.16 -1.57 10.21
CA PHE A 113 6.07 -1.52 9.24
C PHE A 113 6.37 -2.49 8.10
N SER A 114 5.35 -3.18 7.58
CA SER A 114 5.47 -3.98 6.37
C SER A 114 4.18 -4.01 5.57
N VAL A 115 4.32 -4.29 4.27
CA VAL A 115 3.26 -4.64 3.33
C VAL A 115 3.70 -5.89 2.58
N GLY A 116 2.79 -6.84 2.40
CA GLY A 116 3.10 -8.15 1.85
C GLY A 116 3.94 -9.01 2.79
N ASP A 117 4.54 -10.07 2.24
CA ASP A 117 5.37 -10.98 3.02
C ASP A 117 6.75 -10.38 3.29
N ALA A 118 7.02 -10.11 4.56
CA ALA A 118 8.31 -9.63 5.03
C ALA A 118 8.65 -10.25 6.38
N VAL A 119 9.81 -10.89 6.47
CA VAL A 119 10.28 -11.55 7.70
C VAL A 119 11.71 -11.10 7.97
N PHE A 120 11.98 -10.73 9.23
CA PHE A 120 13.33 -10.36 9.67
C PHE A 120 13.79 -11.29 10.78
N SER A 121 14.90 -11.98 10.55
CA SER A 121 15.49 -12.92 11.51
C SER A 121 17.01 -12.99 11.31
N ASP A 122 17.77 -13.01 12.41
CA ASP A 122 19.22 -13.19 12.39
C ASP A 122 19.98 -12.21 11.47
N GLY A 123 19.49 -10.96 11.36
CA GLY A 123 20.08 -9.94 10.49
C GLY A 123 19.74 -10.11 9.02
N ILE A 124 18.83 -11.02 8.66
CA ILE A 124 18.38 -11.26 7.29
C ILE A 124 16.95 -10.77 7.16
N LEU A 125 16.72 -9.85 6.23
CA LEU A 125 15.38 -9.45 5.80
C LEU A 125 15.02 -10.26 4.56
N GLU A 126 13.99 -11.10 4.66
CA GLU A 126 13.35 -11.78 3.55
C GLU A 126 12.14 -10.97 3.08
N LEU A 127 12.09 -10.66 1.79
CA LEU A 127 11.00 -9.93 1.14
C LEU A 127 10.37 -10.83 0.08
N GLY A 128 9.08 -11.15 0.24
CA GLY A 128 8.27 -11.78 -0.80
C GLY A 128 8.06 -10.89 -2.02
N LEU A 129 7.26 -11.39 -2.97
CA LEU A 129 6.91 -10.65 -4.18
C LEU A 129 6.18 -9.34 -3.83
N ALA A 130 6.59 -8.24 -4.46
CA ALA A 130 5.96 -6.93 -4.31
C ALA A 130 5.76 -6.49 -2.84
N SER A 131 6.69 -6.88 -1.95
CA SER A 131 6.63 -6.56 -0.54
C SER A 131 7.58 -5.44 -0.16
N ALA A 132 7.31 -4.82 0.98
CA ALA A 132 8.11 -3.73 1.53
C ALA A 132 8.17 -3.82 3.05
N ALA A 133 9.29 -3.39 3.61
CA ALA A 133 9.47 -3.29 5.04
C ALA A 133 10.23 -2.00 5.43
N ILE A 134 9.87 -1.48 6.60
CA ILE A 134 10.67 -0.52 7.33
C ILE A 134 11.19 -1.21 8.58
N ILE A 135 12.51 -1.24 8.72
CA ILE A 135 13.22 -1.79 9.87
C ILE A 135 13.83 -0.64 10.65
N MET A 136 13.80 -0.74 11.97
CA MET A 136 14.42 0.25 12.86
C MET A 136 15.54 -0.37 13.67
N SER A 137 16.52 0.45 14.06
CA SER A 137 17.51 0.04 15.04
C SER A 137 16.89 -0.11 16.42
N GLY A 138 17.40 -1.07 17.21
CA GLY A 138 17.02 -1.21 18.62
C GLY A 138 17.62 -0.06 19.42
N VAL A 139 16.86 0.54 20.33
CA VAL A 139 17.40 1.48 21.32
C VAL A 139 18.27 0.72 22.31
#